data_AF-A0AAV1NYQ1-F1
#
_entry.id   AF-A0AAV1NYQ1-F1
#
_cell.length_a   1.000
_cell.length_b   1.000
_cell.length_c   1.000
_cell.angle_alpha   90.00
_cell.angle_beta   90.00
_cell.angle_gamma   90.00
#
_symmetry.space_group_name_H-M   'P 1'
#
loop_
_entity.id
_entity.type
_entity.pdbx_description
1 polymer ?
#
loop_
_entity_poly.entity_id
_entity_poly.type
_entity_poly.pdbx_seq_one_letter_code
_entity_poly.pdbx_strand_id
1 'polypeptide(L)'
;MHKTAAVSQCVCALGCGPQYDDAIERFCLAKFRFDMEELDQSNWCSWDDTVELYGELTNCTFLVAMNLNCYWPNRQVDEFFIQVHKHYFNECSLSGRLLRDPPNRILGPFIAVPILVTLLMTALVVWRSKRSEGIV
;
A
#
# COMPACT_ATOMS: atom_id res chain seq x y z
N MET A 1 -7.99 -42.59 -34.58
CA MET A 1 -8.07 -41.51 -33.55
C MET A 1 -6.69 -41.34 -32.93
N HIS A 2 -5.86 -40.45 -33.48
CA HIS A 2 -4.60 -40.08 -32.86
C HIS A 2 -4.88 -39.00 -31.81
N LYS A 3 -4.68 -39.33 -30.53
CA LYS A 3 -4.69 -38.33 -29.45
C LYS A 3 -3.38 -37.55 -29.53
N THR A 4 -3.44 -36.32 -30.02
CA THR A 4 -2.33 -35.37 -29.94
C THR A 4 -2.23 -34.91 -28.48
N ALA A 5 -1.21 -35.36 -27.76
CA ALA A 5 -0.91 -34.84 -26.43
C ALA A 5 -0.36 -33.41 -26.59
N ALA A 6 -1.06 -32.42 -26.03
CA ALA A 6 -0.54 -31.06 -25.93
C ALA A 6 0.61 -31.07 -24.92
N VAL A 7 1.84 -30.88 -25.39
CA VAL A 7 2.99 -30.61 -24.53
C VAL A 7 2.78 -29.21 -23.98
N SER A 8 2.51 -29.09 -22.69
CA SER A 8 2.50 -27.80 -22.01
C SER A 8 3.94 -27.31 -21.90
N GLN A 9 4.35 -26.48 -22.87
CA GLN A 9 5.65 -25.85 -22.89
C GLN A 9 5.65 -24.75 -21.83
N CYS A 10 6.39 -24.96 -20.75
CA CYS A 10 6.66 -23.91 -19.78
C CYS A 10 7.67 -22.95 -20.42
N VAL A 11 7.17 -21.88 -21.04
CA VAL A 11 8.01 -20.81 -21.56
C VAL A 11 8.57 -20.06 -20.36
N CYS A 12 9.88 -20.11 -20.14
CA CYS A 12 10.52 -19.19 -19.21
C CYS A 12 10.24 -17.77 -19.74
N ALA A 13 9.50 -16.96 -18.98
CA ALA A 13 9.38 -15.55 -19.28
C ALA A 13 10.82 -14.99 -19.39
N LEU A 14 11.14 -14.36 -20.51
CA LEU A 14 12.43 -13.69 -20.68
C LEU A 14 12.44 -12.54 -19.68
N GLY A 15 13.15 -12.73 -18.56
CA GLY A 15 13.54 -11.64 -17.68
C GLY A 15 14.35 -10.61 -18.47
N CYS A 16 14.48 -9.40 -17.95
CA CYS A 16 15.29 -8.39 -18.62
C CYS A 16 16.77 -8.83 -18.68
N GLY A 17 17.51 -8.34 -19.67
CA GLY A 17 18.97 -8.47 -19.70
C GLY A 17 19.64 -7.39 -18.83
N PRO A 18 20.98 -7.42 -18.69
CA PRO A 18 21.73 -6.47 -17.86
C PRO A 18 21.55 -5.01 -18.28
N GLN A 19 21.22 -4.74 -19.55
CA GLN A 19 20.93 -3.40 -20.05
C GLN A 19 19.73 -2.72 -19.37
N TYR A 20 18.87 -3.50 -18.70
CA TYR A 20 17.75 -2.95 -17.94
C TYR A 20 18.22 -2.23 -16.69
N ASP A 21 19.21 -2.77 -15.97
CA ASP A 21 19.76 -2.18 -14.75
C ASP A 21 20.37 -0.80 -15.05
N ASP A 22 21.19 -0.72 -16.09
CA ASP A 22 21.78 0.54 -16.56
C ASP A 22 20.71 1.57 -16.94
N ALA A 23 19.63 1.12 -17.58
CA ALA A 23 18.55 2.00 -18.03
C ALA A 23 17.71 2.53 -16.87
N ILE A 24 17.31 1.68 -15.92
CA ILE A 24 16.53 2.13 -14.75
C ILE A 24 17.36 3.02 -13.83
N GLU A 25 18.67 2.77 -13.69
CA GLU A 25 19.55 3.64 -12.91
C GLU A 25 19.70 5.02 -13.57
N ARG A 26 19.97 5.04 -14.88
CA ARG A 26 20.21 6.29 -15.61
C ARG A 26 18.97 7.16 -15.79
N PHE A 27 17.80 6.56 -16.07
CA PHE A 27 16.60 7.31 -16.41
C PHE A 27 15.65 7.46 -15.23
N CYS A 28 15.40 6.37 -14.50
CA CYS A 28 14.38 6.35 -13.47
C CYS A 28 14.94 6.81 -12.11
N LEU A 29 16.04 6.20 -11.66
CA LEU A 29 16.66 6.56 -10.39
C LEU A 29 17.25 7.96 -10.41
N ALA A 30 17.84 8.41 -11.53
CA ALA A 30 18.37 9.75 -11.64
C ALA A 30 17.31 10.84 -11.43
N LYS A 31 16.12 10.68 -12.02
CA LYS A 31 14.99 11.59 -11.78
C LYS A 31 14.48 11.47 -10.34
N PHE A 32 14.24 10.25 -9.86
CA PHE A 32 13.77 10.04 -8.49
C PHE A 32 14.71 10.64 -7.44
N ARG A 33 16.03 10.55 -7.65
CA ARG A 33 17.05 11.21 -6.82
C ARG A 33 16.84 12.72 -6.77
N PHE A 34 16.69 13.34 -7.93
CA PHE A 34 16.45 14.77 -8.03
C PHE A 34 15.18 15.18 -7.29
N ASP A 35 14.07 14.46 -7.51
CA ASP A 35 12.80 14.75 -6.86
C ASP A 35 12.88 14.55 -5.32
N MET A 36 13.60 13.53 -4.86
CA MET A 36 13.80 13.25 -3.43
C MET A 36 14.76 14.22 -2.74
N GLU A 37 15.71 14.81 -3.48
CA GLU A 37 16.56 15.91 -3.00
C GLU A 37 15.74 17.20 -2.83
N GLU A 38 14.77 17.47 -3.72
CA GLU A 38 13.87 18.62 -3.62
C GLU A 38 12.87 18.50 -2.45
N LEU A 39 12.38 17.29 -2.15
CA LEU A 39 11.38 17.04 -1.12
C LEU A 39 11.89 17.24 0.33
N ASP A 40 13.20 17.34 0.54
CA ASP A 40 13.91 17.30 1.82
C ASP A 40 13.79 15.95 2.58
N GLN A 41 14.88 15.58 3.26
CA GLN A 41 14.98 14.28 3.94
C GLN A 41 13.96 14.11 5.06
N SER A 42 13.54 15.19 5.71
CA SER A 42 12.54 15.14 6.78
C SER A 42 11.18 14.61 6.33
N ASN A 43 10.86 14.72 5.03
CA ASN A 43 9.58 14.31 4.45
C ASN A 43 9.62 12.93 3.79
N TRP A 44 10.78 12.26 3.72
CA TRP A 44 10.89 10.94 3.06
C TRP A 44 9.96 9.88 3.66
N CYS A 45 9.60 9.99 4.94
CA CYS A 45 8.67 9.05 5.57
C CYS A 45 7.19 9.43 5.45
N SER A 46 6.87 10.59 4.88
CA SER A 46 5.51 10.99 4.56
C SER A 46 5.07 10.30 3.27
N TRP A 47 4.09 9.40 3.38
CA TRP A 47 3.58 8.71 2.18
C TRP A 47 2.83 9.66 1.26
N ASP A 48 2.08 10.61 1.81
CA ASP A 48 1.32 11.57 1.01
C ASP A 48 2.24 12.42 0.14
N ASP A 49 3.46 12.70 0.61
CA ASP A 49 4.45 13.48 -0.15
C ASP A 49 5.25 12.62 -1.15
N THR A 50 5.44 11.33 -0.86
CA THR A 50 6.31 10.44 -1.66
C THR A 50 5.56 9.54 -2.64
N VAL A 51 4.23 9.39 -2.51
CA VAL A 51 3.42 8.48 -3.32
C VAL A 51 3.48 8.80 -4.81
N GLU A 52 3.45 10.08 -5.17
CA GLU A 52 3.52 10.51 -6.57
C GLU A 52 4.89 10.20 -7.17
N LEU A 53 5.98 10.62 -6.50
CA LEU A 53 7.36 10.38 -6.92
C LEU A 53 7.68 8.89 -7.06
N TYR A 54 7.25 8.08 -6.09
CA TYR A 54 7.42 6.63 -6.12
C TYR A 54 6.59 5.98 -7.23
N GLY A 55 5.39 6.54 -7.49
CA GLY A 55 4.56 6.16 -8.63
C GLY A 55 5.22 6.43 -9.98
N GLU A 56 5.84 7.61 -10.15
CA GLU A 56 6.62 7.95 -11.33
C GLU A 56 7.82 7.02 -11.53
N LEU A 57 8.57 6.72 -10.45
CA LEU A 57 9.67 5.75 -10.47
C LEU A 57 9.19 4.37 -10.93
N THR A 58 8.08 3.89 -10.36
CA THR A 58 7.46 2.60 -10.71
C THR A 58 7.06 2.56 -12.17
N ASN A 59 6.36 3.60 -12.65
CA ASN A 59 5.94 3.71 -14.04
C ASN A 59 7.14 3.77 -15.00
N CYS A 60 8.19 4.53 -14.66
CA CYS A 60 9.41 4.58 -15.45
C CYS A 60 10.06 3.19 -15.61
N THR A 61 10.22 2.43 -14.52
CA THR A 61 10.81 1.07 -14.59
C THR A 61 9.96 0.10 -15.43
N PHE A 62 8.62 0.28 -15.40
CA PHE A 62 7.69 -0.47 -16.23
C PHE A 62 7.85 -0.11 -17.72
N LEU A 63 7.89 1.18 -18.06
CA LEU A 63 8.09 1.64 -19.45
C LEU A 63 9.44 1.20 -20.02
N VAL A 64 10.51 1.23 -19.22
CA VAL A 64 11.82 0.72 -19.63
C VAL A 64 11.75 -0.79 -19.93
N ALA A 65 11.06 -1.57 -19.10
CA ALA A 65 10.90 -3.01 -19.32
C ALA A 65 10.10 -3.30 -20.61
N MET A 66 9.02 -2.55 -20.84
CA MET A 66 8.23 -2.63 -22.07
C MET A 66 9.06 -2.29 -23.31
N ASN A 67 9.88 -1.23 -23.26
CA ASN A 67 10.76 -0.85 -24.37
C ASN A 67 11.83 -1.89 -24.67
N LEU A 68 12.31 -2.61 -23.64
CA LEU A 68 13.26 -3.70 -23.79
C LEU A 68 12.60 -5.07 -24.07
N ASN A 69 11.27 -5.10 -24.21
CA ASN A 69 10.47 -6.29 -24.48
C ASN A 69 10.67 -7.41 -23.43
N CYS A 70 10.78 -7.02 -22.15
CA CYS A 70 10.85 -7.96 -21.03
C CYS A 70 9.66 -7.79 -20.07
N TYR A 71 9.39 -8.83 -19.28
CA TYR A 71 8.29 -8.83 -18.33
C TYR A 71 8.59 -7.96 -17.10
N TRP A 72 7.57 -7.30 -16.59
CA TRP A 72 7.59 -6.54 -15.34
C TRP A 72 6.44 -7.03 -14.43
N PRO A 73 6.67 -7.31 -13.14
CA PRO A 73 7.94 -7.20 -12.43
C PRO A 73 8.88 -8.38 -12.74
N ASN A 74 10.16 -8.21 -12.42
CA ASN A 74 11.21 -9.21 -12.56
C ASN A 74 12.24 -9.06 -11.43
N ARG A 75 13.18 -10.00 -11.33
CA ARG A 75 14.18 -10.01 -10.25
C ARG A 75 15.01 -8.73 -10.17
N GLN A 76 15.37 -8.16 -11.31
CA GLN A 76 16.18 -6.93 -11.35
C GLN A 76 15.44 -5.73 -10.76
N VAL A 77 14.17 -5.53 -11.14
CA VAL A 77 13.38 -4.44 -10.57
C VAL A 77 13.09 -4.67 -9.08
N ASP A 78 12.98 -5.92 -8.62
CA ASP A 78 12.85 -6.23 -7.19
C ASP A 78 14.11 -5.82 -6.41
N GLU A 79 15.30 -6.22 -6.89
CA GLU A 79 16.59 -5.85 -6.28
C GLU A 79 16.80 -4.32 -6.30
N PHE A 80 16.41 -3.66 -7.39
CA PHE A 80 16.41 -2.20 -7.53
C PHE A 80 15.55 -1.53 -6.47
N PHE A 81 14.28 -1.91 -6.32
CA PHE A 81 13.40 -1.30 -5.34
C PHE A 81 13.84 -1.58 -3.90
N ILE A 82 14.40 -2.76 -3.61
CA ILE A 82 15.00 -3.04 -2.29
C ILE A 82 16.12 -2.05 -1.97
N GLN A 83 16.95 -1.69 -2.94
CA GLN A 83 18.01 -0.70 -2.73
C GLN A 83 17.45 0.71 -2.52
N VAL A 84 16.43 1.10 -3.29
CA VAL A 84 15.71 2.37 -3.10
C VAL A 84 15.12 2.45 -1.68
N HIS A 85 14.43 1.40 -1.23
CA HIS A 85 13.87 1.34 0.11
C HIS A 85 14.93 1.40 1.20
N LYS A 86 16.05 0.71 1.03
CA LYS A 86 17.18 0.77 1.98
C LYS A 86 17.87 2.13 2.03
N HIS A 87 17.80 2.92 0.96
CA HIS A 87 18.47 4.21 0.92
C HIS A 87 17.58 5.35 1.44
N TYR A 88 16.33 5.43 0.96
CA TYR A 88 15.43 6.55 1.26
C TYR A 88 14.45 6.26 2.41
N PHE A 89 14.11 4.99 2.63
CA PHE A 89 12.99 4.62 3.50
C PHE A 89 13.41 3.69 4.66
N ASN A 90 14.72 3.61 4.97
CA ASN A 90 15.26 2.71 5.99
C ASN A 90 14.74 2.96 7.41
N GLU A 91 14.55 4.22 7.79
CA GLU A 91 14.06 4.63 9.11
C GLU A 91 12.53 4.83 9.14
N CYS A 92 11.84 4.60 8.01
CA CYS A 92 10.41 4.86 7.93
C CYS A 92 9.60 3.72 8.55
N SER A 93 8.71 4.07 9.48
CA SER A 93 7.80 3.09 10.07
C SER A 93 6.74 2.66 9.05
N LEU A 94 6.36 1.38 9.06
CA LEU A 94 5.21 0.88 8.29
C LEU A 94 3.86 1.34 8.86
N SER A 95 3.85 1.98 10.03
CA SER A 95 2.62 2.46 10.67
C SER A 95 2.01 3.60 9.85
N GLY A 96 0.77 3.42 9.40
CA GLY A 96 0.02 4.41 8.63
C GLY A 96 -0.24 4.04 7.16
N ARG A 97 0.55 3.12 6.56
CA ARG A 97 0.29 2.64 5.19
C ARG A 97 -0.63 1.41 5.13
N LEU A 98 -0.65 0.60 6.18
CA LEU A 98 -1.47 -0.59 6.22
C LEU A 98 -2.86 -0.24 6.76
N LEU A 99 -3.89 -0.40 5.92
CA LEU A 99 -5.28 -0.33 6.38
C LEU A 99 -5.47 -1.41 7.45
N ARG A 100 -5.60 -0.98 8.70
CA ARG A 100 -5.69 -1.87 9.84
C ARG A 100 -6.65 -1.29 10.87
N ASP A 101 -7.43 -2.18 11.48
CA ASP A 101 -8.30 -1.78 12.58
C ASP A 101 -7.49 -1.14 13.71
N PRO A 102 -8.04 -0.11 14.37
CA PRO A 102 -7.39 0.48 15.52
C PRO A 102 -7.25 -0.58 16.63
N PRO A 103 -6.23 -0.46 17.50
CA PRO A 103 -6.03 -1.41 18.59
C PRO A 103 -7.28 -1.52 19.46
N ASN A 104 -7.58 -2.73 19.96
CA ASN A 104 -8.81 -3.04 20.72
C ASN A 104 -9.08 -2.08 21.89
N ARG A 105 -8.02 -1.51 22.49
CA ARG A 105 -8.14 -0.49 23.55
C ARG A 105 -8.87 0.78 23.12
N ILE A 106 -8.83 1.11 21.82
CA ILE A 106 -9.53 2.25 21.22
C ILE A 106 -10.87 1.78 20.65
N LEU A 107 -10.86 0.70 19.86
CA LEU A 107 -12.05 0.18 19.20
C LEU A 107 -13.14 -0.26 20.19
N GLY A 108 -12.76 -0.93 21.28
CA GLY A 108 -13.69 -1.45 22.29
C GLY A 108 -14.58 -0.37 22.91
N PRO A 109 -14.02 0.72 23.46
CA PRO A 109 -14.80 1.86 23.94
C PRO A 109 -15.73 2.47 22.88
N PHE A 110 -15.27 2.62 21.64
CA PHE A 110 -16.10 3.15 20.54
C PHE A 110 -17.33 2.29 20.25
N ILE A 111 -17.25 0.97 20.47
CA ILE A 111 -18.38 0.05 20.32
C ILE A 111 -19.25 0.03 21.58
N ALA A 112 -18.64 -0.01 22.76
CA ALA A 112 -19.35 -0.16 24.03
C ALA A 112 -20.16 1.08 24.40
N VAL A 113 -19.62 2.29 24.20
CA VAL A 113 -20.28 3.55 24.60
C VAL A 113 -21.63 3.74 23.90
N PRO A 114 -21.76 3.62 22.57
CA PRO A 114 -23.05 3.72 21.89
C PRO A 114 -24.07 2.71 22.40
N ILE A 115 -23.66 1.45 22.64
CA ILE A 115 -24.55 0.40 23.16
C ILE A 115 -25.06 0.77 24.57
N LEU A 116 -24.16 1.22 25.45
CA LEU A 116 -24.56 1.63 26.80
C LEU A 116 -25.51 2.84 26.75
N VAL A 117 -25.26 3.81 25.86
CA VAL A 117 -26.13 4.98 25.68
C VAL A 117 -27.50 4.56 25.17
N THR A 118 -27.61 3.66 24.19
CA THR A 118 -28.92 3.19 23.70
C THR A 118 -29.69 2.42 24.77
N LEU A 119 -29.02 1.59 25.57
CA LEU A 119 -29.64 0.88 26.69
C LEU A 119 -30.12 1.85 27.78
N LEU A 120 -29.33 2.87 28.12
CA LEU A 120 -29.72 3.88 29.11
C LEU A 120 -30.90 4.71 28.60
N MET A 121 -30.88 5.16 27.35
CA MET A 121 -31.97 5.94 26.78
C MET A 121 -33.27 5.13 26.70
N THR A 122 -33.22 3.87 26.30
CA THR A 122 -34.41 3.00 26.28
C THR A 122 -34.95 2.78 27.69
N ALA A 123 -34.09 2.51 28.69
CA ALA A 123 -34.51 2.40 30.08
C ALA A 123 -35.15 3.70 30.61
N LEU A 124 -34.57 4.86 30.29
CA LEU A 124 -35.12 6.17 30.66
C LEU A 124 -36.50 6.42 30.03
N VAL A 125 -36.66 6.08 28.74
CA VAL A 125 -37.94 6.22 28.02
C VAL A 125 -39.01 5.32 28.64
N VAL A 126 -38.70 4.05 28.88
CA VAL A 126 -39.62 3.09 29.52
C VAL A 126 -40.03 3.57 30.91
N TRP A 127 -39.06 4.03 31.71
CA TRP A 127 -39.32 4.55 33.05
C TRP A 127 -40.22 5.79 33.02
N ARG A 128 -39.95 6.74 32.13
CA ARG A 128 -40.78 7.95 31.95
C ARG A 128 -42.19 7.60 31.47
N SER A 129 -42.33 6.69 30.51
CA SER A 129 -43.62 6.26 29.97
C SER A 129 -44.48 5.64 31.07
N LYS A 130 -43.93 4.70 31.85
CA LYS A 130 -44.66 4.03 32.93
C LYS A 130 -45.06 4.98 34.06
N ARG A 131 -44.23 5.99 34.37
CA ARG A 131 -44.57 7.03 35.36
C ARG A 131 -45.66 7.98 34.86
N SER A 132 -45.69 8.27 33.57
CA SER A 132 -46.73 9.10 32.95
C SER A 132 -48.09 8.39 32.93
N GLU A 133 -48.12 7.07 32.68
CA GLU A 133 -49.37 6.28 32.71
C GLU A 133 -49.90 6.04 34.13
N GLY A 134 -49.03 6.03 35.16
CA GLY A 134 -49.44 5.92 36.57
C GLY A 134 -49.90 7.24 37.22
N ILE A 135 -49.93 8.35 36.47
CA ILE A 135 -50.49 9.66 36.87
C ILE A 135 -51.79 9.89 36.07
N VAL A 136 -52.77 8.99 36.24
CA VAL A 136 -54.20 9.16 35.94
C VAL A 136 -54.98 8.47 37.05
#